data_AF-A0AAD0JJW9-F1
#
_entry.id   AF-A0AAD0JJW9-F1
#
_cell.length_a   1.000
_cell.length_b   1.000
_cell.length_c   1.000
_cell.angle_alpha   90.00
_cell.angle_beta   90.00
_cell.angle_gamma   90.00
#
_symmetry.space_group_name_H-M   'P 1'
#
loop_
_entity.id
_entity.type
_entity.pdbx_description
1 polymer ?
#
loop_
_entity_poly.entity_id
_entity_poly.type
_entity_poly.pdbx_seq_one_letter_code
_entity_poly.pdbx_strand_id
1 'polypeptide(L)'
;MTSARNAATQGVALLLIAHAAHAADRLQLDPAGLSEPQQQLARQTLDDVQALLPDGLLRALPAQVRVAWRDDLPGQVHGRAFAGRIALRLDLLDDSRAGARRARRSALVHELTHVADRRGANWSHSARWRDLAGWQRRPWHLGRGDNHFSDRSPDRYELTDPAEYLAVNAERFVLDAEFACRRPALAQWYRQHFGTPPSLPTAQCEGTVPLLQAEAEEGAASLLQLDPARVFAVDYLFAEGSGQPMSRWGHSMLRLVICRPGRAPGPDCRLDLEYHRVLSFRAFVGDVQISNWRGLTGGYPSRLFVLPLQQVVDEYTKVELRGLQSLPLALDRSEIASLLERTAQVHWSYDGRYYFVSNNCAVETAKLLQAGVPRLGEAGLAQLTPRGLRRRLVRLDALEERVLDDRAGAQAQGYYFASARDHYQQLFAVAAAQNSLPTHDVQAWLKLPARQRAPWLLQGDVRASAGLLLLEQAAQRRAELRARDTLKRRLLAAPESEATAQLRGLLEQSGQWLRPGRLLADGGYGVPLAEEQAVVAGAVAAASAAAVPAWQSLRQQLRVQLPAGQRQELDDIDANLAALGQRLREQAAAPVAGVAVP
;
A
#
# COMPACT_ATOMS: atom_id res chain seq x y z
N MET A 1 1.80 92.41 6.53
CA MET A 1 0.48 91.90 6.96
C MET A 1 0.45 90.41 6.67
N THR A 2 0.62 89.63 7.73
CA THR A 2 0.57 88.17 7.81
C THR A 2 -0.81 87.75 8.35
N SER A 3 -1.36 86.62 7.87
CA SER A 3 -2.45 85.74 8.39
C SER A 3 -3.32 85.30 7.21
N ALA A 4 -3.82 84.07 6.99
CA ALA A 4 -4.09 82.88 7.81
C ALA A 4 -4.02 81.63 6.88
N ARG A 5 -3.29 80.56 7.20
CA ARG A 5 -3.64 79.36 8.01
C ARG A 5 -4.79 78.48 7.50
N ASN A 6 -4.38 77.32 6.96
CA ASN A 6 -4.88 75.95 7.22
C ASN A 6 -6.37 75.72 7.50
N ALA A 7 -7.07 75.05 6.57
CA ALA A 7 -8.00 73.95 6.84
C ALA A 7 -8.62 73.42 5.52
N ALA A 8 -8.12 72.32 4.96
CA ALA A 8 -8.88 71.40 4.10
C ALA A 8 -8.05 70.16 3.68
N THR A 9 -7.33 69.54 4.62
CA THR A 9 -6.69 68.22 4.43
C THR A 9 -7.18 67.21 5.47
N GLN A 10 -8.46 67.29 5.83
CA GLN A 10 -9.15 66.32 6.68
C GLN A 10 -10.49 65.96 6.04
N GLY A 11 -10.45 65.18 4.97
CA GLY A 11 -11.68 64.73 4.29
C GLY A 11 -11.60 63.35 3.63
N VAL A 12 -10.40 62.78 3.47
CA VAL A 12 -10.21 61.50 2.74
C VAL A 12 -9.62 60.39 3.63
N ALA A 13 -9.29 60.67 4.90
CA ALA A 13 -8.68 59.69 5.80
C ALA A 13 -9.68 58.91 6.71
N LEU A 14 -11.00 59.05 6.51
CA LEU A 14 -12.02 58.49 7.41
C LEU A 14 -12.92 57.42 6.79
N LEU A 15 -12.59 56.91 5.60
CA LEU A 15 -13.37 55.84 4.92
C LEU A 15 -12.59 54.54 4.69
N LEU A 16 -11.44 54.34 5.35
CA LEU A 16 -10.64 53.11 5.26
C LEU A 16 -10.46 52.35 6.59
N ILE A 17 -11.22 52.68 7.64
CA ILE A 17 -11.12 52.00 8.96
C ILE A 17 -12.49 51.45 9.40
N ALA A 18 -13.17 50.70 8.54
CA ALA A 18 -14.38 49.99 8.94
C ALA A 18 -14.57 48.66 8.23
N HIS A 19 -13.50 47.88 8.05
CA HIS A 19 -13.58 46.43 7.79
C HIS A 19 -12.68 45.65 8.78
N ALA A 20 -12.60 46.11 10.04
CA ALA A 20 -12.42 45.16 11.13
C ALA A 20 -13.78 44.51 11.33
N ALA A 21 -14.05 43.44 10.58
CA ALA A 21 -15.10 42.52 10.96
C ALA A 21 -14.72 42.02 12.36
N HIS A 22 -15.30 42.62 13.40
CA HIS A 22 -15.37 41.97 14.71
C HIS A 22 -16.00 40.62 14.42
N ALA A 23 -15.19 39.56 14.45
CA ALA A 23 -15.69 38.21 14.45
C ALA A 23 -16.68 38.17 15.62
N ALA A 24 -17.98 38.09 15.30
CA ALA A 24 -19.00 38.00 16.32
C ALA A 24 -18.60 36.85 17.24
N ASP A 25 -18.49 37.14 18.54
CA ASP A 25 -17.94 36.20 19.51
C ASP A 25 -18.82 34.95 19.53
N ARG A 26 -18.35 33.89 18.85
CA ARG A 26 -19.16 32.74 18.48
C ARG A 26 -19.18 31.74 19.61
N LEU A 27 -18.12 31.69 20.41
CA LEU A 27 -17.99 30.82 21.57
C LEU A 27 -18.28 31.61 22.84
N GLN A 28 -19.28 31.21 23.60
CA GLN A 28 -19.67 31.90 24.83
C GLN A 28 -19.44 30.99 26.04
N LEU A 29 -18.72 31.50 27.04
CA LEU A 29 -18.53 30.82 28.31
C LEU A 29 -19.84 30.81 29.11
N ASP A 30 -20.26 29.63 29.57
CA ASP A 30 -21.15 29.48 30.71
C ASP A 30 -20.29 29.44 32.00
N PRO A 31 -20.30 30.49 32.84
CA PRO A 31 -19.43 30.60 34.00
C PRO A 31 -19.92 29.79 35.21
N ALA A 32 -21.09 29.12 35.11
CA ALA A 32 -21.68 28.42 36.23
C ALA A 32 -20.74 27.34 36.78
N GLY A 33 -20.52 27.36 38.10
CA GLY A 33 -19.67 26.40 38.80
C GLY A 33 -18.15 26.66 38.69
N LEU A 34 -17.71 27.77 38.07
CA LEU A 34 -16.30 28.11 37.90
C LEU A 34 -15.82 29.22 38.82
N SER A 35 -14.66 29.01 39.46
CA SER A 35 -13.88 30.07 40.12
C SER A 35 -13.37 31.11 39.13
N GLU A 36 -13.00 32.32 39.60
CA GLU A 36 -12.46 33.37 38.73
C GLU A 36 -11.24 32.93 37.90
N PRO A 37 -10.22 32.24 38.46
CA PRO A 37 -9.09 31.74 37.66
C PRO A 37 -9.52 30.75 36.58
N GLN A 38 -10.47 29.86 36.90
CA GLN A 38 -11.01 28.90 35.94
C GLN A 38 -11.80 29.60 34.82
N GLN A 39 -12.57 30.65 35.14
CA GLN A 39 -13.28 31.44 34.13
C GLN A 39 -12.31 32.16 33.19
N GLN A 40 -11.21 32.73 33.72
CA GLN A 40 -10.19 33.38 32.90
C GLN A 40 -9.54 32.37 31.94
N LEU A 41 -9.16 31.19 32.44
CA LEU A 41 -8.56 30.13 31.64
C LEU A 41 -9.51 29.56 30.59
N ALA A 42 -10.79 29.43 30.94
CA ALA A 42 -11.85 29.01 30.03
C ALA A 42 -12.04 30.02 28.89
N ARG A 43 -12.16 31.33 29.19
CA ARG A 43 -12.25 32.40 28.18
C ARG A 43 -11.04 32.40 27.25
N GLN A 44 -9.83 32.34 27.83
CA GLN A 44 -8.60 32.25 27.03
C GLN A 44 -8.63 31.02 26.10
N THR A 45 -9.14 29.88 26.56
CA THR A 45 -9.27 28.67 25.74
C THR A 45 -10.27 28.87 24.59
N LEU A 46 -11.39 29.57 24.83
CA LEU A 46 -12.36 29.89 23.78
C LEU A 46 -11.75 30.81 22.72
N ASP A 47 -11.11 31.91 23.15
CA ASP A 47 -10.46 32.88 22.26
C ASP A 47 -9.36 32.21 21.43
N ASP A 48 -8.51 31.43 22.11
CA ASP A 48 -7.45 30.64 21.52
C ASP A 48 -8.00 29.72 20.44
N VAL A 49 -9.02 28.91 20.73
CA VAL A 49 -9.56 27.96 19.75
C VAL A 49 -10.24 28.70 18.61
N GLN A 50 -11.04 29.73 18.88
CA GLN A 50 -11.72 30.52 17.85
C GLN A 50 -10.73 31.10 16.83
N ALA A 51 -9.56 31.56 17.29
CA ALA A 51 -8.50 32.07 16.42
C ALA A 51 -7.81 30.98 15.57
N LEU A 52 -7.90 29.71 15.96
CA LEU A 52 -7.33 28.56 15.24
C LEU A 52 -8.31 27.96 14.23
N LEU A 53 -9.62 28.23 14.35
CA LEU A 53 -10.63 27.57 13.53
C LEU A 53 -10.61 28.07 12.07
N PRO A 54 -10.60 27.16 11.09
CA PRO A 54 -10.82 27.50 9.68
C PRO A 54 -12.21 28.10 9.42
N ASP A 55 -12.31 29.00 8.45
CA ASP A 55 -13.55 29.73 8.10
C ASP A 55 -14.74 28.83 7.77
N GLY A 56 -14.51 27.72 7.06
CA GLY A 56 -15.56 26.76 6.70
C GLY A 56 -16.15 26.06 7.93
N LEU A 57 -15.31 25.73 8.92
CA LEU A 57 -15.78 25.18 10.19
C LEU A 57 -16.56 26.25 10.98
N LEU A 58 -16.05 27.48 11.06
CA LEU A 58 -16.75 28.61 11.68
C LEU A 58 -18.14 28.85 11.05
N ARG A 59 -18.26 28.79 9.72
CA ARG A 59 -19.54 28.96 9.01
C ARG A 59 -20.54 27.84 9.30
N ALA A 60 -20.07 26.60 9.50
CA ALA A 60 -20.93 25.46 9.80
C ALA A 60 -21.53 25.52 11.22
N LEU A 61 -20.83 26.16 12.16
CA LEU A 61 -21.30 26.34 13.54
C LEU A 61 -22.53 27.26 13.63
N PRO A 62 -23.38 27.11 14.67
CA PRO A 62 -24.44 28.08 14.97
C PRO A 62 -23.85 29.45 15.33
N ALA A 63 -24.67 30.50 15.25
CA ALA A 63 -24.25 31.88 15.50
C ALA A 63 -23.61 32.06 16.89
N GLN A 64 -24.09 31.30 17.88
CA GLN A 64 -23.51 31.23 19.22
C GLN A 64 -23.47 29.76 19.68
N VAL A 65 -22.35 29.35 20.26
CA VAL A 65 -22.15 28.05 20.92
C VAL A 65 -21.84 28.33 22.38
N ARG A 66 -22.69 27.87 23.28
CA ARG A 66 -22.43 27.98 24.73
C ARG A 66 -21.54 26.84 25.20
N VAL A 67 -20.46 27.13 25.91
CA VAL A 67 -19.47 26.16 26.40
C VAL A 67 -19.44 26.21 27.93
N ALA A 68 -19.74 25.08 28.56
CA ALA A 68 -19.72 24.91 30.01
C ALA A 68 -18.64 23.89 30.42
N TRP A 69 -18.13 24.01 31.64
CA TRP A 69 -17.19 23.06 32.23
C TRP A 69 -17.85 22.35 33.42
N ARG A 70 -17.87 21.02 33.41
CA ARG A 70 -18.67 20.20 34.33
C ARG A 70 -17.87 19.04 34.92
N ASP A 71 -18.22 18.64 36.12
CA ASP A 71 -17.62 17.53 36.86
C ASP A 71 -18.44 16.22 36.79
N ASP A 72 -19.63 16.27 36.19
CA ASP A 72 -20.57 15.14 36.07
C ASP A 72 -20.54 14.42 34.72
N LEU A 73 -19.56 14.73 33.86
CA LEU A 73 -19.34 13.99 32.63
C LEU A 73 -18.70 12.62 32.92
N PRO A 74 -19.06 11.55 32.18
CA PRO A 74 -18.42 10.25 32.35
C PRO A 74 -16.90 10.33 32.18
N GLY A 75 -16.16 9.59 33.01
CA GLY A 75 -14.69 9.68 33.08
C GLY A 75 -13.96 9.38 31.76
N GLN A 76 -14.60 8.69 30.83
CA GLN A 76 -14.06 8.31 29.52
C GLN A 76 -14.26 9.36 28.41
N VAL A 77 -14.97 10.47 28.65
CA VAL A 77 -15.18 11.52 27.63
C VAL A 77 -14.60 12.85 28.09
N HIS A 78 -13.89 13.56 27.22
CA HIS A 78 -13.39 14.90 27.53
C HIS A 78 -14.45 16.00 27.34
N GLY A 79 -15.46 15.73 26.52
CA GLY A 79 -16.58 16.64 26.29
C GLY A 79 -17.83 15.93 25.78
N ARG A 80 -18.90 16.71 25.61
CA ARG A 80 -20.14 16.34 24.92
C ARG A 80 -20.76 17.54 24.22
N ALA A 81 -21.06 17.36 22.94
CA ALA A 81 -21.83 18.27 22.13
C ALA A 81 -23.34 17.95 22.19
N PHE A 82 -24.13 18.99 22.45
CA PHE A 82 -25.58 19.02 22.35
C PHE A 82 -25.98 20.08 21.30
N ALA A 83 -27.27 20.20 20.97
CA ALA A 83 -27.76 21.19 20.01
C ALA A 83 -27.36 22.63 20.41
N GLY A 84 -26.26 23.14 19.85
CA GLY A 84 -25.71 24.47 20.12
C GLY A 84 -25.04 24.66 21.49
N ARG A 85 -24.74 23.59 22.24
CA ARG A 85 -24.07 23.65 23.55
C ARG A 85 -22.98 22.60 23.65
N ILE A 86 -21.89 22.94 24.33
CA ILE A 86 -20.77 22.04 24.62
C ILE A 86 -20.59 21.97 26.13
N ALA A 87 -20.42 20.76 26.65
CA ALA A 87 -19.93 20.54 28.00
C ALA A 87 -18.53 19.92 27.91
N LEU A 88 -17.54 20.52 28.56
CA LEU A 88 -16.19 19.97 28.71
C LEU A 88 -15.96 19.54 30.16
N ARG A 89 -15.04 18.61 30.40
CA ARG A 89 -14.72 18.22 31.77
C ARG A 89 -14.02 19.35 32.53
N LEU A 90 -14.38 19.55 33.80
CA LEU A 90 -13.81 20.59 34.65
C LEU A 90 -12.30 20.40 34.90
N ASP A 91 -11.84 19.16 35.01
CA ASP A 91 -10.41 18.84 35.24
C ASP A 91 -9.50 19.22 34.07
N LEU A 92 -10.06 19.51 32.88
CA LEU A 92 -9.30 20.09 31.78
C LEU A 92 -8.75 21.48 32.12
N LEU A 93 -9.38 22.21 33.06
CA LEU A 93 -8.89 23.50 33.57
C LEU A 93 -7.75 23.37 34.60
N ASP A 94 -7.29 22.16 34.91
CA ASP A 94 -6.08 21.93 35.70
C ASP A 94 -4.82 22.12 34.83
N ASP A 95 -4.24 23.32 34.85
CA ASP A 95 -3.05 23.66 34.06
C ASP A 95 -1.73 23.18 34.68
N SER A 96 -1.77 22.47 35.81
CA SER A 96 -0.57 21.92 36.44
C SER A 96 0.03 20.73 35.67
N ARG A 97 -0.75 20.10 34.78
CA ARG A 97 -0.36 18.91 34.04
C ARG A 97 0.35 19.26 32.73
N ALA A 98 1.43 18.55 32.44
CA ALA A 98 2.09 18.64 31.13
C ALA A 98 1.08 18.35 30.00
N GLY A 99 1.00 19.25 29.02
CA GLY A 99 0.08 19.11 27.88
C GLY A 99 -1.39 19.51 28.14
N ALA A 100 -1.73 20.02 29.33
CA ALA A 100 -3.10 20.42 29.68
C ALA A 100 -3.72 21.38 28.66
N ARG A 101 -2.98 22.44 28.27
CA ARG A 101 -3.42 23.38 27.23
C ARG A 101 -3.77 22.71 25.89
N ARG A 102 -2.97 21.73 25.46
CA ARG A 102 -3.23 20.99 24.23
C ARG A 102 -4.48 20.12 24.36
N ALA A 103 -4.62 19.40 25.47
CA ALA A 103 -5.79 18.58 25.75
C ALA A 103 -7.09 19.42 25.79
N ARG A 104 -7.07 20.58 26.46
CA ARG A 104 -8.20 21.54 26.47
C ARG A 104 -8.64 21.94 25.07
N ARG A 105 -7.67 22.37 24.25
CA ARG A 105 -7.93 22.83 22.88
C ARG A 105 -8.44 21.70 21.99
N SER A 106 -7.85 20.50 22.10
CA SER A 106 -8.31 19.29 21.42
C SER A 106 -9.77 19.03 21.74
N ALA A 107 -10.13 18.96 23.04
CA ALA A 107 -11.48 18.67 23.46
C ALA A 107 -12.49 19.69 22.92
N LEU A 108 -12.16 20.99 22.91
CA LEU A 108 -13.04 22.00 22.36
C LEU A 108 -13.18 21.90 20.83
N VAL A 109 -12.09 21.71 20.08
CA VAL A 109 -12.14 21.51 18.62
C VAL A 109 -12.94 20.27 18.25
N HIS A 110 -12.78 19.18 19.02
CA HIS A 110 -13.52 17.94 18.88
C HIS A 110 -15.03 18.18 18.97
N GLU A 111 -15.49 18.78 20.06
CA GLU A 111 -16.92 19.03 20.27
C GLU A 111 -17.50 20.04 19.27
N LEU A 112 -16.73 21.06 18.88
CA LEU A 112 -17.15 22.00 17.82
C LEU A 112 -17.34 21.30 16.48
N THR A 113 -16.48 20.33 16.17
CA THR A 113 -16.61 19.50 14.96
C THR A 113 -17.92 18.71 14.99
N HIS A 114 -18.29 18.12 16.12
CA HIS A 114 -19.59 17.46 16.27
C HIS A 114 -20.77 18.42 16.15
N VAL A 115 -20.69 19.62 16.72
CA VAL A 115 -21.74 20.64 16.59
C VAL A 115 -21.94 21.00 15.10
N ALA A 116 -20.87 21.23 14.36
CA ALA A 116 -20.93 21.56 12.94
C ALA A 116 -21.50 20.39 12.11
N ASP A 117 -21.00 19.17 12.35
CA ASP A 117 -21.41 17.96 11.64
C ASP A 117 -22.91 17.67 11.82
N ARG A 118 -23.40 17.69 13.08
CA ARG A 118 -24.80 17.39 13.43
C ARG A 118 -25.79 18.49 13.04
N ARG A 119 -25.35 19.74 12.93
CA ARG A 119 -26.22 20.89 12.60
C ARG A 119 -26.67 20.90 11.13
N GLY A 120 -25.89 20.27 10.24
CA GLY A 120 -26.27 20.19 8.83
C GLY A 120 -25.10 20.05 7.86
N ALA A 121 -23.85 20.19 8.32
CA ALA A 121 -22.70 19.94 7.46
C ALA A 121 -22.65 18.46 7.01
N ASN A 122 -23.07 17.53 7.89
CA ASN A 122 -23.30 16.13 7.58
C ASN A 122 -22.09 15.44 6.90
N TRP A 123 -20.90 15.88 7.28
CA TRP A 123 -19.63 15.46 6.70
C TRP A 123 -19.32 14.00 6.99
N SER A 124 -19.54 13.57 8.24
CA SER A 124 -19.27 12.21 8.70
C SER A 124 -20.10 11.16 7.95
N HIS A 125 -21.26 11.55 7.45
CA HIS A 125 -22.17 10.70 6.68
C HIS A 125 -21.89 10.69 5.17
N SER A 126 -21.04 11.60 4.67
CA SER A 126 -20.70 11.64 3.25
C SER A 126 -20.04 10.33 2.79
N ALA A 127 -20.25 9.94 1.53
CA ALA A 127 -19.65 8.71 1.01
C ALA A 127 -18.12 8.81 0.97
N ARG A 128 -17.61 9.96 0.50
CA ARG A 128 -16.18 10.23 0.37
C ARG A 128 -15.46 10.18 1.72
N TRP A 129 -16.03 10.81 2.75
CA TRP A 129 -15.44 10.78 4.09
C TRP A 129 -15.31 9.36 4.62
N ARG A 130 -16.40 8.57 4.55
CA ARG A 130 -16.40 7.18 5.04
C ARG A 130 -15.41 6.28 4.30
N ASP A 131 -15.19 6.51 3.00
CA ASP A 131 -14.18 5.78 2.22
C ASP A 131 -12.75 6.16 2.62
N LEU A 132 -12.48 7.45 2.89
CA LEU A 132 -11.18 7.93 3.38
C LEU A 132 -10.89 7.44 4.80
N ALA A 133 -11.88 7.55 5.69
CA ALA A 133 -11.80 7.24 7.11
C ALA A 133 -11.65 5.73 7.39
N GLY A 134 -12.07 4.87 6.46
CA GLY A 134 -11.85 3.42 6.55
C GLY A 134 -13.12 2.57 6.59
N TRP A 135 -14.30 3.17 6.75
CA TRP A 135 -15.61 2.49 6.61
C TRP A 135 -15.98 2.32 5.14
N GLN A 136 -15.16 1.58 4.41
CA GLN A 136 -15.24 1.48 2.95
C GLN A 136 -16.45 0.66 2.47
N ARG A 137 -16.96 0.98 1.28
CA ARG A 137 -18.09 0.27 0.66
C ARG A 137 -17.76 -1.20 0.43
N ARG A 138 -18.68 -2.09 0.81
CA ARG A 138 -18.63 -3.51 0.46
C ARG A 138 -19.20 -3.73 -0.96
N PRO A 139 -18.81 -4.79 -1.66
CA PRO A 139 -19.46 -5.20 -2.91
C PRO A 139 -20.96 -5.46 -2.72
N TRP A 140 -21.74 -5.34 -3.81
CA TRP A 140 -23.14 -5.79 -3.92
C TRP A 140 -24.13 -5.16 -2.91
N HIS A 141 -24.11 -3.83 -2.75
CA HIS A 141 -25.02 -3.10 -1.85
C HIS A 141 -25.02 -3.60 -0.39
N LEU A 142 -24.02 -4.38 0.04
CA LEU A 142 -23.88 -4.94 1.39
C LEU A 142 -23.43 -3.90 2.44
N GLY A 143 -23.74 -2.62 2.22
CA GLY A 143 -23.34 -1.52 3.10
C GLY A 143 -21.83 -1.25 3.10
N ARG A 144 -21.29 -0.98 4.30
CA ARG A 144 -19.88 -0.60 4.55
C ARG A 144 -19.25 -1.55 5.56
N GLY A 145 -17.93 -1.72 5.48
CA GLY A 145 -17.16 -2.52 6.43
C GLY A 145 -16.73 -1.74 7.65
N ASP A 146 -16.08 -2.44 8.59
CA ASP A 146 -15.45 -1.85 9.77
C ASP A 146 -14.16 -1.12 9.38
N ASN A 147 -13.68 -0.27 10.29
CA ASN A 147 -12.43 0.45 10.10
C ASN A 147 -11.22 -0.43 10.45
N HIS A 148 -10.35 -0.66 9.47
CA HIS A 148 -9.12 -1.42 9.63
C HIS A 148 -7.84 -0.56 9.57
N PHE A 149 -7.96 0.77 9.55
CA PHE A 149 -6.83 1.71 9.65
C PHE A 149 -6.35 1.86 11.11
N SER A 150 -6.09 0.73 11.73
CA SER A 150 -5.85 0.62 13.17
C SER A 150 -4.39 0.88 13.57
N ASP A 151 -3.47 0.85 12.62
CA ASP A 151 -2.06 1.15 12.86
C ASP A 151 -1.76 2.62 12.69
N ARG A 152 -0.77 3.12 13.46
CA ARG A 152 -0.35 4.53 13.44
C ARG A 152 -1.55 5.48 13.56
N SER A 153 -2.46 5.11 14.46
CA SER A 153 -3.60 5.92 14.86
C SER A 153 -3.15 6.93 15.93
N PRO A 154 -3.46 8.23 15.80
CA PRO A 154 -3.10 9.25 16.78
C PRO A 154 -3.86 9.10 18.11
N ASP A 155 -5.04 8.48 18.05
CA ASP A 155 -5.89 8.14 19.19
C ASP A 155 -6.85 7.02 18.75
N ARG A 156 -6.90 5.92 19.49
CA ARG A 156 -7.78 4.77 19.21
C ARG A 156 -9.26 5.16 19.14
N TYR A 157 -9.66 6.24 19.80
CA TYR A 157 -11.02 6.72 19.82
C TYR A 157 -11.54 7.12 18.43
N GLU A 158 -10.65 7.47 17.49
CA GLU A 158 -11.03 7.76 16.10
C GLU A 158 -11.72 6.56 15.41
N LEU A 159 -11.46 5.34 15.87
CA LEU A 159 -11.96 4.10 15.25
C LEU A 159 -13.37 3.73 15.71
N THR A 160 -13.95 4.48 16.65
CA THR A 160 -15.30 4.24 17.19
C THR A 160 -16.37 4.30 16.09
N ASP A 161 -16.44 5.42 15.37
CA ASP A 161 -17.37 5.63 14.27
C ASP A 161 -16.89 6.78 13.34
N PRO A 162 -17.52 6.99 12.17
CA PRO A 162 -17.10 8.01 11.22
C PRO A 162 -17.14 9.46 11.74
N ALA A 163 -18.00 9.77 12.71
CA ALA A 163 -18.07 11.11 13.30
C ALA A 163 -16.95 11.32 14.31
N GLU A 164 -16.60 10.30 15.08
CA GLU A 164 -15.43 10.33 15.96
C GLU A 164 -14.12 10.41 15.17
N TYR A 165 -14.02 9.68 14.06
CA TYR A 165 -12.87 9.83 13.15
C TYR A 165 -12.73 11.27 12.64
N LEU A 166 -13.85 11.94 12.37
CA LEU A 166 -13.88 13.33 11.90
C LEU A 166 -13.44 14.31 12.98
N ALA A 167 -13.93 14.14 14.21
CA ALA A 167 -13.60 15.02 15.32
C ALA A 167 -12.13 14.84 15.74
N VAL A 168 -11.66 13.60 15.95
CA VAL A 168 -10.27 13.33 16.33
C VAL A 168 -9.26 13.84 15.29
N ASN A 169 -9.56 13.68 14.00
CA ASN A 169 -8.67 14.17 12.96
C ASN A 169 -8.79 15.69 12.75
N ALA A 170 -9.92 16.31 13.09
CA ALA A 170 -10.06 17.77 13.09
C ALA A 170 -9.18 18.40 14.17
N GLU A 171 -9.05 17.78 15.35
CA GLU A 171 -8.12 18.22 16.38
C GLU A 171 -6.70 18.34 15.83
N ARG A 172 -6.23 17.30 15.12
CA ARG A 172 -4.91 17.28 14.51
C ARG A 172 -4.81 18.28 13.36
N PHE A 173 -5.80 18.33 12.49
CA PHE A 173 -5.82 19.28 11.37
C PHE A 173 -5.67 20.74 11.82
N VAL A 174 -6.27 21.11 12.97
CA VAL A 174 -6.23 22.47 13.51
C VAL A 174 -5.01 22.75 14.39
N LEU A 175 -4.48 21.73 15.07
CA LEU A 175 -3.45 21.91 16.11
C LEU A 175 -2.06 21.36 15.75
N ASP A 176 -1.93 20.59 14.68
CA ASP A 176 -0.71 19.90 14.29
C ASP A 176 -0.25 20.35 12.89
N ALA A 177 0.85 21.09 12.84
CA ALA A 177 1.45 21.59 11.61
C ALA A 177 1.88 20.47 10.66
N GLU A 178 2.14 19.25 11.16
CA GLU A 178 2.59 18.12 10.35
C GLU A 178 1.44 17.27 9.80
N PHE A 179 0.19 17.56 10.17
CA PHE A 179 -0.96 16.74 9.79
C PHE A 179 -1.09 16.55 8.28
N ALA A 180 -0.75 17.58 7.49
CA ALA A 180 -0.77 17.51 6.03
C ALA A 180 0.24 16.49 5.46
N CYS A 181 1.36 16.26 6.13
CA CYS A 181 2.35 15.27 5.70
C CYS A 181 2.01 13.88 6.23
N ARG A 182 1.44 13.79 7.44
CA ARG A 182 1.06 12.53 8.08
C ARG A 182 -0.20 11.90 7.48
N ARG A 183 -1.19 12.71 7.10
CA ARG A 183 -2.47 12.27 6.53
C ARG A 183 -2.89 13.16 5.35
N PRO A 184 -2.16 13.13 4.21
CA PRO A 184 -2.34 14.07 3.10
C PRO A 184 -3.76 14.07 2.51
N ALA A 185 -4.34 12.89 2.27
CA ALA A 185 -5.69 12.78 1.74
C ALA A 185 -6.77 13.34 2.69
N LEU A 186 -6.60 13.16 4.01
CA LEU A 186 -7.51 13.78 4.98
C LEU A 186 -7.31 15.30 5.03
N ALA A 187 -6.06 15.76 5.06
CA ALA A 187 -5.76 17.18 5.06
C ALA A 187 -6.31 17.90 3.83
N GLN A 188 -6.24 17.28 2.65
CA GLN A 188 -6.89 17.80 1.44
C GLN A 188 -8.40 17.88 1.61
N TRP A 189 -9.03 16.81 2.14
CA TRP A 189 -10.47 16.80 2.39
C TRP A 189 -10.88 17.89 3.40
N TYR A 190 -10.14 18.06 4.50
CA TYR A 190 -10.40 19.12 5.47
C TYR A 190 -10.22 20.51 4.86
N ARG A 191 -9.15 20.76 4.09
CA ARG A 191 -8.99 22.05 3.40
C ARG A 191 -10.15 22.37 2.48
N GLN A 192 -10.72 21.37 1.79
CA GLN A 192 -11.87 21.57 0.91
C GLN A 192 -13.16 21.92 1.67
N HIS A 193 -13.36 21.41 2.89
CA HIS A 193 -14.61 21.58 3.64
C HIS A 193 -14.51 22.64 4.75
N PHE A 194 -13.41 22.65 5.49
CA PHE A 194 -13.14 23.55 6.60
C PHE A 194 -12.40 24.80 6.12
N GLY A 195 -11.59 24.71 5.05
CA GLY A 195 -10.65 25.75 4.67
C GLY A 195 -9.28 25.55 5.35
N THR A 196 -8.38 26.51 5.18
CA THR A 196 -7.02 26.45 5.74
C THR A 196 -7.01 26.98 7.18
N PRO A 197 -6.39 26.27 8.13
CA PRO A 197 -6.16 26.80 9.48
C PRO A 197 -5.34 28.11 9.39
N PRO A 198 -5.82 29.22 9.97
CA PRO A 198 -5.22 30.55 9.76
C PRO A 198 -3.84 30.74 10.41
N SER A 199 -3.53 29.92 11.42
CA SER A 199 -2.41 30.12 12.34
C SER A 199 -1.33 29.04 12.26
N LEU A 200 -1.55 27.98 11.49
CA LEU A 200 -0.54 26.92 11.32
C LEU A 200 0.44 27.31 10.20
N PRO A 201 1.75 27.07 10.39
CA PRO A 201 2.70 27.23 9.29
C PRO A 201 2.38 26.24 8.17
N THR A 202 2.76 26.60 6.95
CA THR A 202 2.68 25.66 5.82
C THR A 202 3.64 24.51 6.05
N ALA A 203 3.12 23.29 6.09
CA ALA A 203 3.91 22.09 6.28
C ALA A 203 4.90 21.90 5.13
N GLN A 204 6.16 21.60 5.45
CA GLN A 204 7.16 21.18 4.48
C GLN A 204 7.18 19.65 4.46
N CYS A 205 6.43 19.06 3.52
CA CYS A 205 6.38 17.62 3.38
C CYS A 205 7.49 17.12 2.46
N GLU A 206 8.02 15.94 2.77
CA GLU A 206 8.86 15.20 1.85
C GLU A 206 8.12 14.98 0.52
N GLY A 207 8.81 15.18 -0.60
CA GLY A 207 8.24 14.98 -1.93
C GLY A 207 8.11 13.51 -2.32
N THR A 208 8.62 12.59 -1.50
CA THR A 208 8.64 11.15 -1.74
C THR A 208 7.59 10.41 -0.92
N VAL A 209 7.19 9.25 -1.42
CA VAL A 209 6.24 8.34 -0.80
C VAL A 209 7.01 7.18 -0.19
N PRO A 210 7.09 7.07 1.16
CA PRO A 210 7.85 6.01 1.82
C PRO A 210 7.08 4.69 1.80
N LEU A 211 7.69 3.62 1.29
CA LEU A 211 7.10 2.29 1.22
C LEU A 211 8.14 1.22 1.60
N LEU A 212 7.83 0.29 2.50
CA LEU A 212 8.65 -0.91 2.66
C LEU A 212 8.41 -1.86 1.49
N GLN A 213 9.50 -2.30 0.88
CA GLN A 213 9.49 -3.27 -0.22
C GLN A 213 10.29 -4.51 0.17
N ALA A 214 9.90 -5.65 -0.38
CA ALA A 214 10.75 -6.83 -0.40
C ALA A 214 11.80 -6.68 -1.51
N GLU A 215 13.01 -7.16 -1.24
CA GLU A 215 14.08 -7.21 -2.24
C GLU A 215 14.07 -8.55 -2.99
N ALA A 216 14.90 -8.65 -4.03
CA ALA A 216 15.03 -9.88 -4.81
C ALA A 216 15.61 -11.05 -3.99
N GLU A 217 16.44 -10.75 -2.99
CA GLU A 217 17.01 -11.74 -2.09
C GLU A 217 16.01 -12.12 -0.98
N GLU A 218 15.87 -13.42 -0.70
CA GLU A 218 14.92 -13.91 0.30
C GLU A 218 15.31 -13.43 1.71
N GLY A 219 14.36 -12.80 2.40
CA GLY A 219 14.57 -12.21 3.72
C GLY A 219 15.09 -10.77 3.70
N ALA A 220 15.49 -10.24 2.54
CA ALA A 220 15.90 -8.84 2.42
C ALA A 220 14.70 -7.91 2.18
N ALA A 221 14.74 -6.74 2.81
CA ALA A 221 13.77 -5.67 2.66
C ALA A 221 14.46 -4.31 2.70
N SER A 222 13.80 -3.28 2.17
CA SER A 222 14.29 -1.90 2.21
C SER A 222 13.16 -0.89 2.29
N LEU A 223 13.49 0.34 2.69
CA LEU A 223 12.59 1.49 2.62
C LEU A 223 12.76 2.21 1.28
N LEU A 224 11.78 2.03 0.39
CA LEU A 224 11.69 2.74 -0.89
C LEU A 224 11.20 4.17 -0.66
N GLN A 225 11.98 5.14 -1.15
CA GLN A 225 11.56 6.53 -1.31
C GLN A 225 11.04 6.73 -2.74
N LEU A 226 9.75 6.52 -2.95
CA LEU A 226 9.14 6.61 -4.28
C LEU A 226 8.85 8.07 -4.63
N ASP A 227 9.53 8.62 -5.62
CA ASP A 227 9.20 9.92 -6.20
C ASP A 227 7.96 9.82 -7.12
N PRO A 228 6.82 10.46 -6.77
CA PRO A 228 5.62 10.48 -7.60
C PRO A 228 5.87 11.05 -9.00
N ALA A 229 6.83 11.98 -9.16
CA ALA A 229 7.13 12.58 -10.45
C ALA A 229 7.64 11.55 -11.47
N ARG A 230 8.31 10.49 -11.00
CA ARG A 230 8.84 9.41 -11.86
C ARG A 230 7.81 8.36 -12.26
N VAL A 231 6.64 8.32 -11.62
CA VAL A 231 5.59 7.35 -11.97
C VAL A 231 4.87 7.85 -13.22
N PHE A 232 5.17 7.26 -14.38
CA PHE A 232 4.56 7.64 -15.66
C PHE A 232 3.10 7.19 -15.75
N ALA A 233 2.82 5.96 -15.35
CA ALA A 233 1.49 5.36 -15.45
C ALA A 233 1.26 4.33 -14.31
N VAL A 234 0.01 4.00 -14.08
CA VAL A 234 -0.39 2.86 -13.24
C VAL A 234 -1.18 1.90 -14.11
N ASP A 235 -0.77 0.64 -14.14
CA ASP A 235 -1.47 -0.39 -14.89
C ASP A 235 -2.26 -1.30 -13.94
N TYR A 236 -3.44 -1.72 -14.35
CA TYR A 236 -4.11 -2.89 -13.80
C TYR A 236 -3.37 -4.16 -14.25
N LEU A 237 -2.63 -4.76 -13.33
CA LEU A 237 -1.83 -5.94 -13.57
C LEU A 237 -2.66 -7.19 -13.25
N PHE A 238 -2.95 -7.99 -14.28
CA PHE A 238 -3.85 -9.13 -14.19
C PHE A 238 -3.15 -10.44 -14.57
N ALA A 239 -3.04 -11.35 -13.61
CA ALA A 239 -2.59 -12.72 -13.87
C ALA A 239 -3.77 -13.56 -14.38
N GLU A 240 -3.66 -14.10 -15.59
CA GLU A 240 -4.72 -14.85 -16.26
C GLU A 240 -5.12 -16.10 -15.48
N GLY A 241 -6.38 -16.53 -15.46
CA GLY A 241 -6.78 -17.68 -14.64
C GLY A 241 -6.12 -19.01 -15.05
N SER A 242 -5.95 -19.93 -14.11
CA SER A 242 -5.45 -21.29 -14.38
C SER A 242 -6.51 -22.38 -14.12
N GLY A 243 -6.16 -23.65 -14.40
CA GLY A 243 -7.04 -24.80 -14.14
C GLY A 243 -7.24 -25.13 -12.65
N GLN A 244 -6.49 -24.50 -11.74
CA GLN A 244 -6.63 -24.65 -10.30
C GLN A 244 -7.87 -23.88 -9.79
N PRO A 245 -8.73 -24.46 -8.94
CA PRO A 245 -9.98 -23.83 -8.49
C PRO A 245 -9.82 -22.43 -7.89
N MET A 246 -8.77 -22.22 -7.08
CA MET A 246 -8.49 -20.92 -6.42
C MET A 246 -7.92 -19.86 -7.38
N SER A 247 -7.27 -20.28 -8.46
CA SER A 247 -6.64 -19.39 -9.44
C SER A 247 -7.48 -19.18 -10.71
N ARG A 248 -8.64 -19.84 -10.81
CA ARG A 248 -9.52 -19.82 -12.00
C ARG A 248 -10.01 -18.42 -12.39
N TRP A 249 -10.12 -17.52 -11.41
CA TRP A 249 -10.63 -16.17 -11.57
C TRP A 249 -9.54 -15.13 -11.87
N GLY A 250 -8.27 -15.54 -11.84
CA GLY A 250 -7.11 -14.67 -11.98
C GLY A 250 -6.69 -14.02 -10.66
N HIS A 251 -5.65 -13.19 -10.71
CA HIS A 251 -5.19 -12.36 -9.58
C HIS A 251 -5.03 -10.91 -10.05
N SER A 252 -5.51 -9.95 -9.25
CA SER A 252 -5.44 -8.52 -9.55
C SER A 252 -4.40 -7.82 -8.70
N MET A 253 -3.61 -6.96 -9.33
CA MET A 253 -2.58 -6.12 -8.72
C MET A 253 -2.55 -4.77 -9.44
N LEU A 254 -1.76 -3.82 -8.95
CA LEU A 254 -1.43 -2.60 -9.69
C LEU A 254 0.06 -2.58 -9.96
N ARG A 255 0.47 -2.27 -11.20
CA ARG A 255 1.88 -2.01 -11.54
C ARG A 255 2.08 -0.50 -11.60
N LEU A 256 3.08 -0.03 -10.86
CA LEU A 256 3.63 1.32 -11.00
C LEU A 256 4.67 1.28 -12.13
N VAL A 257 4.40 2.00 -13.22
CA VAL A 257 5.33 2.21 -14.33
C VAL A 257 6.21 3.41 -13.95
N ILE A 258 7.44 3.11 -13.55
CA ILE A 258 8.39 4.04 -12.94
C ILE A 258 9.56 4.23 -13.89
N CYS A 259 9.78 5.47 -14.32
CA CYS A 259 10.92 5.81 -15.16
C CYS A 259 12.23 5.64 -14.40
N ARG A 260 13.29 5.17 -15.07
CA ARG A 260 14.64 5.17 -14.49
C ARG A 260 15.08 6.59 -14.08
N PRO A 261 15.97 6.75 -13.09
CA PRO A 261 16.47 8.06 -12.69
C PRO A 261 17.03 8.86 -13.88
N GLY A 262 16.72 10.15 -13.94
CA GLY A 262 17.14 11.05 -15.03
C GLY A 262 16.33 10.94 -16.33
N ARG A 263 15.36 10.01 -16.43
CA ARG A 263 14.45 9.92 -17.59
C ARG A 263 13.19 10.76 -17.37
N ALA A 264 12.84 11.58 -18.35
CA ALA A 264 11.56 12.28 -18.37
C ALA A 264 10.38 11.30 -18.49
N PRO A 265 9.27 11.50 -17.75
CA PRO A 265 8.10 10.63 -17.85
C PRO A 265 7.53 10.52 -19.26
N GLY A 266 7.41 9.29 -19.77
CA GLY A 266 6.91 9.00 -21.11
C GLY A 266 6.74 7.50 -21.38
N PRO A 267 6.24 7.12 -22.57
CA PRO A 267 5.96 5.73 -22.93
C PRO A 267 7.16 4.79 -22.76
N ASP A 268 8.37 5.27 -23.06
CA ASP A 268 9.60 4.46 -22.97
C ASP A 268 9.91 4.00 -21.55
N CYS A 269 9.33 4.64 -20.52
CA CYS A 269 9.46 4.16 -19.14
C CYS A 269 8.90 2.75 -18.97
N ARG A 270 8.00 2.27 -19.85
CA ARG A 270 7.48 0.89 -19.82
C ARG A 270 8.56 -0.19 -19.95
N LEU A 271 9.72 0.16 -20.52
CA LEU A 271 10.86 -0.74 -20.68
C LEU A 271 11.86 -0.67 -19.51
N ASP A 272 11.69 0.26 -18.57
CA ASP A 272 12.52 0.39 -17.36
C ASP A 272 12.08 -0.61 -16.27
N LEU A 273 11.94 -1.90 -16.64
CA LEU A 273 11.29 -2.96 -15.84
C LEU A 273 11.86 -3.12 -14.42
N GLU A 274 13.16 -2.88 -14.24
CA GLU A 274 13.87 -2.95 -12.96
C GLU A 274 13.30 -1.98 -11.90
N TYR A 275 12.84 -0.81 -12.33
CA TYR A 275 12.32 0.23 -11.43
C TYR A 275 10.84 0.06 -11.11
N HIS A 276 10.14 -0.77 -11.87
CA HIS A 276 8.70 -0.97 -11.68
C HIS A 276 8.40 -1.70 -10.37
N ARG A 277 7.29 -1.33 -9.76
CA ARG A 277 6.80 -1.92 -8.52
C ARG A 277 5.38 -2.42 -8.69
N VAL A 278 5.06 -3.49 -8.00
CA VAL A 278 3.73 -4.10 -8.00
C VAL A 278 3.13 -3.94 -6.61
N LEU A 279 1.99 -3.26 -6.55
CA LEU A 279 1.13 -3.16 -5.39
C LEU A 279 0.18 -4.36 -5.39
N SER A 280 0.32 -5.24 -4.41
CA SER A 280 -0.40 -6.52 -4.37
C SER A 280 -1.00 -6.76 -2.99
N PHE A 281 -2.30 -7.03 -2.94
CA PHE A 281 -2.94 -7.57 -1.75
C PHE A 281 -2.90 -9.09 -1.83
N ARG A 282 -2.14 -9.72 -0.92
CA ARG A 282 -2.01 -11.18 -0.84
C ARG A 282 -2.42 -11.63 0.56
N ALA A 283 -2.95 -12.84 0.67
CA ALA A 283 -3.09 -13.49 1.97
C ALA A 283 -1.68 -13.76 2.51
N PHE A 284 -1.24 -13.00 3.52
CA PHE A 284 0.00 -13.33 4.21
C PHE A 284 -0.23 -14.53 5.11
N VAL A 285 0.73 -15.45 5.11
CA VAL A 285 0.70 -16.63 5.95
C VAL A 285 1.85 -16.49 6.93
N GLY A 286 1.58 -16.05 8.16
CA GLY A 286 2.50 -16.18 9.29
C GLY A 286 2.59 -17.61 9.82
N ASP A 287 2.20 -18.58 8.99
CA ASP A 287 2.05 -19.99 9.32
C ASP A 287 2.51 -20.84 8.14
N VAL A 288 2.87 -22.09 8.40
CA VAL A 288 3.26 -23.04 7.35
C VAL A 288 2.04 -23.48 6.49
N GLN A 289 0.81 -23.03 6.80
CA GLN A 289 -0.42 -23.32 6.03
C GLN A 289 -1.18 -22.09 5.52
N ILE A 290 -1.48 -22.08 4.22
CA ILE A 290 -2.75 -21.54 3.71
C ILE A 290 -3.83 -22.60 3.97
N SER A 291 -4.56 -22.46 5.06
CA SER A 291 -5.79 -23.17 5.35
C SER A 291 -6.93 -22.56 4.53
N ASN A 292 -7.52 -23.37 3.66
CA ASN A 292 -8.72 -22.99 2.91
C ASN A 292 -9.87 -22.57 3.84
N TRP A 293 -9.97 -23.18 5.03
CA TRP A 293 -10.96 -22.82 6.04
C TRP A 293 -10.70 -21.44 6.65
N ARG A 294 -9.46 -21.12 7.02
CA ARG A 294 -9.11 -19.77 7.52
C ARG A 294 -9.27 -18.69 6.46
N GLY A 295 -9.02 -19.01 5.19
CA GLY A 295 -9.29 -18.08 4.08
C GLY A 295 -10.79 -17.89 3.76
N LEU A 296 -11.66 -18.78 4.23
CA LEU A 296 -13.11 -18.61 4.18
C LEU A 296 -13.67 -17.85 5.40
N THR A 297 -13.00 -17.94 6.56
CA THR A 297 -13.40 -17.26 7.81
C THR A 297 -12.66 -15.94 8.09
N GLY A 298 -11.72 -15.53 7.24
CA GLY A 298 -11.01 -14.24 7.37
C GLY A 298 -9.79 -14.26 8.29
N GLY A 299 -9.19 -15.42 8.51
CA GLY A 299 -8.05 -15.63 9.40
C GLY A 299 -6.69 -15.20 8.85
N TYR A 300 -6.65 -14.56 7.68
CA TYR A 300 -5.42 -14.00 7.10
C TYR A 300 -5.46 -12.47 7.12
N PRO A 301 -4.38 -11.77 7.48
CA PRO A 301 -4.36 -10.33 7.37
C PRO A 301 -4.34 -9.90 5.88
N SER A 302 -5.15 -8.89 5.54
CA SER A 302 -5.12 -8.21 4.25
C SER A 302 -4.20 -7.00 4.37
N ARG A 303 -3.03 -7.08 3.74
CA ARG A 303 -2.01 -6.02 3.76
C ARG A 303 -1.50 -5.75 2.37
N LEU A 304 -0.99 -4.53 2.16
CA LEU A 304 -0.48 -4.09 0.87
C LEU A 304 1.02 -4.37 0.75
N PHE A 305 1.38 -5.26 -0.18
CA PHE A 305 2.75 -5.58 -0.50
C PHE A 305 3.26 -4.70 -1.64
N VAL A 306 4.54 -4.33 -1.55
CA VAL A 306 5.28 -3.67 -2.62
C VAL A 306 6.39 -4.61 -3.08
N LEU A 307 6.27 -5.09 -4.32
CA LEU A 307 7.16 -6.10 -4.89
C LEU A 307 7.84 -5.60 -6.16
N PRO A 308 9.10 -5.99 -6.45
CA PRO A 308 9.71 -5.79 -7.76
C PRO A 308 8.89 -6.46 -8.86
N LEU A 309 8.71 -5.77 -10.00
CA LEU A 309 7.94 -6.33 -11.13
C LEU A 309 8.52 -7.66 -11.62
N GLN A 310 9.85 -7.76 -11.72
CA GLN A 310 10.50 -8.97 -12.24
C GLN A 310 10.18 -10.21 -11.40
N GLN A 311 10.07 -10.06 -10.08
CA GLN A 311 9.68 -11.15 -9.18
C GLN A 311 8.27 -11.66 -9.50
N VAL A 312 7.31 -10.75 -9.71
CA VAL A 312 5.92 -11.07 -10.04
C VAL A 312 5.81 -11.70 -11.44
N VAL A 313 6.55 -11.16 -12.41
CA VAL A 313 6.62 -11.73 -13.77
C VAL A 313 7.15 -13.16 -13.71
N ASP A 314 8.25 -13.41 -13.03
CA ASP A 314 8.85 -14.74 -12.90
C ASP A 314 7.91 -15.72 -12.18
N GLU A 315 7.26 -15.29 -11.09
CA GLU A 315 6.29 -16.10 -10.35
C GLU A 315 5.13 -16.56 -11.27
N TYR A 316 4.49 -15.65 -11.99
CA TYR A 316 3.34 -16.04 -12.82
C TYR A 316 3.74 -16.72 -14.13
N THR A 317 4.73 -16.19 -14.85
CA THR A 317 5.04 -16.65 -16.22
C THR A 317 5.87 -17.92 -16.26
N LYS A 318 6.81 -18.09 -15.31
CA LYS A 318 7.75 -19.21 -15.28
C LYS A 318 7.37 -20.28 -14.26
N VAL A 319 6.85 -19.88 -13.10
CA VAL A 319 6.51 -20.83 -12.01
C VAL A 319 5.07 -21.33 -12.15
N GLU A 320 4.09 -20.42 -12.21
CA GLU A 320 2.68 -20.82 -12.39
C GLU A 320 2.29 -21.11 -13.86
N LEU A 321 3.16 -20.74 -14.82
CA LEU A 321 2.94 -20.89 -16.26
C LEU A 321 1.62 -20.24 -16.73
N ARG A 322 1.41 -18.98 -16.34
CA ARG A 322 0.25 -18.15 -16.68
C ARG A 322 0.71 -16.86 -17.35
N GLY A 323 -0.08 -16.34 -18.29
CA GLY A 323 0.16 -15.02 -18.86
C GLY A 323 -0.15 -13.91 -17.85
N LEU A 324 0.57 -12.80 -17.97
CA LEU A 324 0.37 -11.60 -17.16
C LEU A 324 0.08 -10.42 -18.07
N GLN A 325 -1.06 -9.77 -17.87
CA GLN A 325 -1.52 -8.63 -18.66
C GLN A 325 -1.33 -7.34 -17.86
N SER A 326 -0.70 -6.33 -18.46
CA SER A 326 -0.45 -5.01 -17.87
C SER A 326 -1.28 -3.98 -18.63
N LEU A 327 -2.47 -3.68 -18.10
CA LEU A 327 -3.47 -2.86 -18.78
C LEU A 327 -3.44 -1.42 -18.23
N PRO A 328 -3.17 -0.39 -19.03
CA PRO A 328 -3.07 0.99 -18.54
C PRO A 328 -4.38 1.47 -17.95
N LEU A 329 -4.31 2.07 -16.75
CA LEU A 329 -5.41 2.86 -16.22
C LEU A 329 -5.32 4.26 -16.82
N ALA A 330 -6.46 4.76 -17.31
CA ALA A 330 -6.56 6.13 -17.83
C ALA A 330 -6.61 7.11 -16.65
N LEU A 331 -5.46 7.44 -16.06
CA LEU A 331 -5.30 8.35 -14.92
C LEU A 331 -4.50 9.59 -15.31
N ASP A 332 -4.89 10.75 -14.80
CA ASP A 332 -4.05 11.95 -14.90
C ASP A 332 -2.95 12.00 -13.82
N ARG A 333 -2.03 12.97 -13.93
CA ARG A 333 -0.90 13.13 -13.01
C ARG A 333 -1.32 13.36 -11.56
N SER A 334 -2.41 14.08 -11.34
CA SER A 334 -2.94 14.37 -10.00
C SER A 334 -3.62 13.13 -9.39
N GLU A 335 -4.31 12.35 -10.22
CA GLU A 335 -4.91 11.06 -9.82
C GLU A 335 -3.82 10.03 -9.46
N ILE A 336 -2.72 9.98 -10.22
CA ILE A 336 -1.55 9.15 -9.87
C ILE A 336 -0.98 9.58 -8.53
N ALA A 337 -0.72 10.87 -8.31
CA ALA A 337 -0.20 11.37 -7.04
C ALA A 337 -1.12 11.02 -5.86
N SER A 338 -2.43 11.27 -5.98
CA SER A 338 -3.41 10.96 -4.94
C SER A 338 -3.51 9.44 -4.66
N LEU A 339 -3.39 8.60 -5.69
CA LEU A 339 -3.33 7.15 -5.54
C LEU A 339 -2.07 6.69 -4.80
N LEU A 340 -0.92 7.32 -5.03
CA LEU A 340 0.33 7.01 -4.33
C LEU A 340 0.29 7.47 -2.86
N GLU A 341 -0.27 8.64 -2.58
CA GLU A 341 -0.52 9.09 -1.21
C GLU A 341 -1.44 8.11 -0.44
N ARG A 342 -2.54 7.69 -1.08
CA ARG A 342 -3.43 6.68 -0.50
C ARG A 342 -2.73 5.33 -0.34
N THR A 343 -1.81 4.98 -1.24
CA THR A 343 -1.00 3.76 -1.16
C THR A 343 -0.11 3.78 0.07
N ALA A 344 0.60 4.88 0.36
CA ALA A 344 1.36 5.01 1.60
C ALA A 344 0.46 4.90 2.83
N GLN A 345 -0.69 5.60 2.86
CA GLN A 345 -1.60 5.49 4.00
C GLN A 345 -2.06 4.04 4.25
N VAL A 346 -2.46 3.32 3.20
CA VAL A 346 -2.85 1.90 3.32
C VAL A 346 -1.66 1.06 3.78
N HIS A 347 -0.48 1.25 3.20
CA HIS A 347 0.69 0.48 3.55
C HIS A 347 1.10 0.64 5.02
N TRP A 348 1.03 1.85 5.58
CA TRP A 348 1.45 2.16 6.95
C TRP A 348 0.40 1.94 8.03
N SER A 349 -0.90 2.06 7.71
CA SER A 349 -1.96 2.10 8.71
C SER A 349 -2.99 0.96 8.64
N TYR A 350 -3.06 0.22 7.54
CA TYR A 350 -4.12 -0.76 7.30
C TYR A 350 -3.73 -2.18 7.71
N ASP A 351 -4.54 -2.80 8.58
CA ASP A 351 -4.45 -4.21 8.98
C ASP A 351 -5.84 -4.87 8.86
N GLY A 352 -6.25 -5.11 7.61
CA GLY A 352 -7.55 -5.70 7.30
C GLY A 352 -7.59 -7.21 7.47
N ARG A 353 -8.77 -7.81 7.25
CA ARG A 353 -8.95 -9.27 7.15
C ARG A 353 -9.16 -9.68 5.69
N TYR A 354 -8.39 -10.66 5.23
CA TYR A 354 -8.42 -11.20 3.88
C TYR A 354 -9.30 -12.45 3.81
N TYR A 355 -10.23 -12.47 2.84
CA TYR A 355 -11.14 -13.59 2.59
C TYR A 355 -11.08 -13.95 1.10
N PHE A 356 -11.05 -15.24 0.75
CA PHE A 356 -10.96 -15.66 -0.66
C PHE A 356 -12.18 -15.25 -1.51
N VAL A 357 -13.36 -15.25 -0.89
CA VAL A 357 -14.64 -15.03 -1.59
C VAL A 357 -15.19 -13.61 -1.46
N SER A 358 -14.64 -12.79 -0.57
CA SER A 358 -15.12 -11.42 -0.31
C SER A 358 -13.96 -10.43 -0.33
N ASN A 359 -13.34 -10.16 0.81
CA ASN A 359 -12.25 -9.21 0.99
C ASN A 359 -10.93 -9.77 0.43
N ASN A 360 -10.89 -9.96 -0.89
CA ASN A 360 -9.78 -10.53 -1.65
C ASN A 360 -9.01 -9.44 -2.42
N CYS A 361 -8.01 -9.85 -3.20
CA CYS A 361 -7.21 -8.96 -4.02
C CYS A 361 -8.01 -7.99 -4.89
N ALA A 362 -9.14 -8.42 -5.49
CA ALA A 362 -9.96 -7.55 -6.33
C ALA A 362 -10.69 -6.50 -5.51
N VAL A 363 -11.27 -6.88 -4.37
CA VAL A 363 -11.98 -5.95 -3.49
C VAL A 363 -11.02 -4.92 -2.88
N GLU A 364 -9.85 -5.36 -2.44
CA GLU A 364 -8.84 -4.49 -1.83
C GLU A 364 -8.23 -3.54 -2.87
N THR A 365 -7.92 -4.01 -4.08
CA THR A 365 -7.51 -3.15 -5.20
C THR A 365 -8.62 -2.14 -5.56
N ALA A 366 -9.88 -2.56 -5.61
CA ALA A 366 -11.00 -1.65 -5.86
C ALA A 366 -11.14 -0.59 -4.75
N LYS A 367 -10.98 -0.96 -3.48
CA LYS A 367 -10.99 -0.02 -2.34
C LYS A 367 -9.86 1.00 -2.44
N LEU A 368 -8.65 0.56 -2.79
CA LEU A 368 -7.50 1.45 -3.01
C LEU A 368 -7.78 2.45 -4.14
N LEU A 369 -8.24 1.98 -5.30
CA LEU A 369 -8.59 2.84 -6.44
C LEU A 369 -9.73 3.80 -6.12
N GLN A 370 -10.80 3.36 -5.46
CA GLN A 370 -11.94 4.24 -5.09
C GLN A 370 -11.53 5.35 -4.13
N ALA A 371 -10.64 5.04 -3.18
CA ALA A 371 -10.17 6.04 -2.22
C ALA A 371 -9.10 6.96 -2.83
N GLY A 372 -8.18 6.42 -3.63
CA GLY A 372 -7.09 7.17 -4.26
C GLY A 372 -7.48 7.96 -5.51
N VAL A 373 -8.58 7.60 -6.18
CA VAL A 373 -9.05 8.26 -7.41
C VAL A 373 -10.52 8.65 -7.24
N PRO A 374 -10.82 9.91 -6.84
CA PRO A 374 -12.17 10.34 -6.45
C PRO A 374 -13.28 10.01 -7.44
N ARG A 375 -13.09 10.25 -8.75
CA ARG A 375 -14.11 9.96 -9.77
C ARG A 375 -14.49 8.48 -9.85
N LEU A 376 -13.52 7.59 -9.60
CA LEU A 376 -13.76 6.14 -9.59
C LEU A 376 -14.51 5.72 -8.31
N GLY A 377 -14.27 6.42 -7.20
CA GLY A 377 -15.02 6.27 -5.96
C GLY A 377 -16.51 6.59 -6.11
N GLU A 378 -16.82 7.71 -6.79
CA GLU A 378 -18.18 8.14 -7.07
C GLU A 378 -18.93 7.16 -7.98
N ALA A 379 -18.27 6.70 -9.06
CA ALA A 379 -18.83 5.72 -9.97
C ALA A 379 -18.99 4.32 -9.34
N GLY A 380 -18.18 3.99 -8.33
CA GLY A 380 -18.17 2.70 -7.64
C GLY A 380 -17.48 1.58 -8.43
N LEU A 381 -16.46 0.98 -7.81
CA LEU A 381 -15.63 -0.10 -8.38
C LEU A 381 -15.77 -1.45 -7.67
N ALA A 382 -16.55 -1.54 -6.59
CA ALA A 382 -16.60 -2.74 -5.76
C ALA A 382 -17.01 -3.99 -6.57
N GLN A 383 -16.08 -4.92 -6.74
CA GLN A 383 -16.24 -6.17 -7.50
C GLN A 383 -15.52 -7.31 -6.79
N LEU A 384 -16.15 -8.49 -6.75
CA LEU A 384 -15.63 -9.65 -6.02
C LEU A 384 -14.50 -10.39 -6.76
N THR A 385 -14.39 -10.23 -8.07
CA THR A 385 -13.42 -10.98 -8.88
C THR A 385 -12.52 -10.05 -9.67
N PRO A 386 -11.25 -10.44 -9.90
CA PRO A 386 -10.33 -9.68 -10.75
C PRO A 386 -10.87 -9.40 -12.16
N ARG A 387 -11.54 -10.39 -12.78
CA ARG A 387 -12.21 -10.18 -14.08
C ARG A 387 -13.38 -9.21 -13.99
N GLY A 388 -14.16 -9.26 -12.90
CA GLY A 388 -15.26 -8.33 -12.65
C GLY A 388 -14.80 -6.90 -12.49
N LEU A 389 -13.72 -6.67 -11.73
CA LEU A 389 -13.10 -5.35 -11.56
C LEU A 389 -12.61 -4.80 -12.89
N ARG A 390 -11.87 -5.60 -13.66
CA ARG A 390 -11.44 -5.25 -15.02
C ARG A 390 -12.60 -4.79 -15.90
N ARG A 391 -13.66 -5.60 -16.01
CA ARG A 391 -14.86 -5.25 -16.79
C ARG A 391 -15.55 -3.97 -16.29
N ARG A 392 -15.51 -3.71 -14.98
CA ARG A 392 -16.05 -2.46 -14.42
C ARG A 392 -15.21 -1.25 -14.83
N LEU A 393 -13.89 -1.36 -14.76
CA LEU A 393 -12.98 -0.28 -15.18
C LEU A 393 -13.12 0.04 -16.67
N VAL A 394 -13.24 -0.98 -17.53
CA VAL A 394 -13.51 -0.80 -18.98
C VAL A 394 -14.83 -0.07 -19.21
N ARG A 395 -15.91 -0.47 -18.52
CA ARG A 395 -17.22 0.21 -18.63
C ARG A 395 -17.22 1.66 -18.14
N LEU A 396 -16.19 2.08 -17.40
CA LEU A 396 -16.01 3.44 -16.92
C LEU A 396 -14.97 4.21 -17.75
N ASP A 397 -14.56 3.65 -18.90
CA ASP A 397 -13.50 4.20 -19.76
C ASP A 397 -12.21 4.50 -18.98
N ALA A 398 -11.94 3.72 -17.92
CA ALA A 398 -10.82 3.90 -17.01
C ALA A 398 -9.69 2.90 -17.26
N LEU A 399 -9.81 2.03 -18.26
CA LEU A 399 -8.85 0.96 -18.57
C LEU A 399 -8.72 0.74 -20.08
N GLU A 400 -7.50 0.76 -20.60
CA GLU A 400 -7.19 0.58 -22.01
C GLU A 400 -6.90 -0.89 -22.35
N GLU A 401 -7.84 -1.59 -23.00
CA GLU A 401 -7.66 -2.99 -23.39
C GLU A 401 -7.06 -3.20 -24.78
N ARG A 402 -7.20 -2.20 -25.67
CA ARG A 402 -6.76 -2.30 -27.08
C ARG A 402 -5.26 -2.50 -27.22
N VAL A 403 -4.49 -2.18 -26.19
CA VAL A 403 -3.05 -2.48 -26.11
C VAL A 403 -2.73 -3.97 -26.21
N LEU A 404 -3.73 -4.86 -26.06
CA LEU A 404 -3.58 -6.31 -26.21
C LEU A 404 -4.10 -6.87 -27.55
N ASP A 405 -4.62 -6.03 -28.45
CA ASP A 405 -5.17 -6.48 -29.74
C ASP A 405 -4.08 -7.14 -30.61
N ASP A 406 -2.88 -6.56 -30.65
CA ASP A 406 -1.67 -7.21 -31.15
C ASP A 406 -0.84 -7.77 -29.98
N ARG A 407 -0.89 -9.09 -29.77
CA ARG A 407 -0.16 -9.76 -28.68
C ARG A 407 1.36 -9.66 -28.83
N ALA A 408 1.90 -9.64 -30.05
CA ALA A 408 3.33 -9.57 -30.27
C ALA A 408 3.84 -8.15 -29.95
N GLY A 409 3.15 -7.13 -30.48
CA GLY A 409 3.41 -5.74 -30.13
C GLY A 409 3.22 -5.45 -28.64
N ALA A 410 2.19 -6.03 -28.01
CA ALA A 410 1.96 -5.92 -26.57
C ALA A 410 3.12 -6.47 -25.74
N GLN A 411 3.72 -7.59 -26.17
CA GLN A 411 4.88 -8.16 -25.49
C GLN A 411 6.12 -7.28 -25.65
N ALA A 412 6.38 -6.78 -26.86
CA ALA A 412 7.51 -5.90 -27.13
C ALA A 412 7.45 -4.57 -26.34
N GLN A 413 6.25 -4.06 -26.09
CA GLN A 413 6.01 -2.80 -25.39
C GLN A 413 5.78 -2.97 -23.87
N GLY A 414 5.83 -4.19 -23.35
CA GLY A 414 5.64 -4.48 -21.93
C GLY A 414 4.20 -4.39 -21.42
N TYR A 415 3.20 -4.52 -22.30
CA TYR A 415 1.78 -4.67 -21.96
C TYR A 415 1.38 -6.13 -21.70
N TYR A 416 2.18 -7.09 -22.18
CA TYR A 416 1.92 -8.51 -21.97
C TYR A 416 3.22 -9.27 -21.66
N PHE A 417 3.18 -10.11 -20.63
CA PHE A 417 4.24 -11.06 -20.32
C PHE A 417 3.69 -12.46 -20.57
N ALA A 418 4.14 -13.08 -21.66
CA ALA A 418 3.69 -14.40 -22.05
C ALA A 418 4.10 -15.46 -21.02
N SER A 419 3.27 -16.50 -20.90
CA SER A 419 3.67 -17.69 -20.18
C SER A 419 4.89 -18.30 -20.84
N ALA A 420 5.84 -18.77 -20.03
CA ALA A 420 7.02 -19.47 -20.52
C ALA A 420 6.67 -20.82 -21.18
N ARG A 421 5.43 -21.33 -21.06
CA ARG A 421 5.00 -22.61 -21.64
C ARG A 421 5.27 -22.71 -23.13
N ASP A 422 4.81 -21.73 -23.91
CA ASP A 422 4.92 -21.78 -25.38
C ASP A 422 6.38 -21.58 -25.80
N HIS A 423 7.10 -20.71 -25.10
CA HIS A 423 8.53 -20.53 -25.30
C HIS A 423 9.32 -21.81 -25.01
N TYR A 424 9.02 -22.51 -23.92
CA TYR A 424 9.64 -23.80 -23.60
C TYR A 424 9.32 -24.86 -24.66
N GLN A 425 8.10 -24.89 -25.21
CA GLN A 425 7.78 -25.80 -26.30
C GLN A 425 8.58 -25.48 -27.58
N GLN A 426 8.80 -24.20 -27.89
CA GLN A 426 9.65 -23.80 -29.02
C GLN A 426 11.11 -24.19 -28.81
N LEU A 427 11.67 -23.94 -27.62
CA LEU A 427 13.03 -24.37 -27.26
C LEU A 427 13.17 -25.88 -27.34
N PHE A 428 12.17 -26.61 -26.86
CA PHE A 428 12.12 -28.06 -26.95
C PHE A 428 12.10 -28.52 -28.41
N ALA A 429 11.29 -27.91 -29.28
CA ALA A 429 11.25 -28.27 -30.69
C ALA A 429 12.58 -28.04 -31.42
N VAL A 430 13.31 -26.97 -31.09
CA VAL A 430 14.66 -26.72 -31.64
C VAL A 430 15.63 -27.81 -31.18
N ALA A 431 15.62 -28.16 -29.90
CA ALA A 431 16.48 -29.22 -29.37
C ALA A 431 16.10 -30.60 -29.93
N ALA A 432 14.80 -30.89 -30.08
CA ALA A 432 14.27 -32.14 -30.64
C ALA A 432 14.53 -32.31 -32.13
N ALA A 433 14.69 -31.22 -32.88
CA ALA A 433 15.05 -31.27 -34.30
C ALA A 433 16.52 -31.65 -34.52
N GLN A 434 17.39 -31.34 -33.56
CA GLN A 434 18.83 -31.63 -33.65
C GLN A 434 19.22 -32.91 -32.90
N ASN A 435 18.53 -33.21 -31.81
CA ASN A 435 18.75 -34.37 -30.97
C ASN A 435 17.49 -35.23 -31.02
N SER A 436 17.63 -36.55 -31.20
CA SER A 436 16.50 -37.49 -31.12
C SER A 436 16.00 -37.65 -29.68
N LEU A 437 15.44 -36.57 -29.10
CA LEU A 437 15.00 -36.52 -27.72
C LEU A 437 13.95 -37.61 -27.46
N PRO A 438 13.95 -38.23 -26.26
CA PRO A 438 13.11 -39.39 -25.93
C PRO A 438 11.62 -39.05 -25.73
N THR A 439 11.21 -37.81 -25.96
CA THR A 439 9.84 -37.33 -25.72
C THR A 439 9.33 -36.50 -26.90
N HIS A 440 8.01 -36.38 -27.04
CA HIS A 440 7.39 -35.61 -28.13
C HIS A 440 7.07 -34.16 -27.78
N ASP A 441 7.01 -33.82 -26.49
CA ASP A 441 6.68 -32.48 -26.03
C ASP A 441 7.44 -32.08 -24.76
N VAL A 442 7.43 -30.77 -24.48
CA VAL A 442 8.17 -30.22 -23.34
C VAL A 442 7.59 -30.63 -21.99
N GLN A 443 6.30 -30.94 -21.91
CA GLN A 443 5.69 -31.36 -20.64
C GLN A 443 6.13 -32.77 -20.26
N ALA A 444 6.22 -33.67 -21.23
CA ALA A 444 6.76 -35.01 -21.07
C ALA A 444 8.25 -34.94 -20.74
N TRP A 445 9.01 -34.11 -21.45
CA TRP A 445 10.44 -33.86 -21.17
C TRP A 445 10.67 -33.42 -19.71
N LEU A 446 9.96 -32.39 -19.25
CA LEU A 446 10.07 -31.85 -17.88
C LEU A 446 9.56 -32.80 -16.79
N LYS A 447 8.88 -33.90 -17.15
CA LYS A 447 8.43 -34.96 -16.21
C LYS A 447 9.46 -36.07 -16.05
N LEU A 448 10.38 -36.25 -17.00
CA LEU A 448 11.45 -37.24 -16.88
C LEU A 448 12.30 -36.95 -15.63
N PRO A 449 12.88 -37.97 -14.97
CA PRO A 449 13.94 -37.77 -13.99
C PRO A 449 15.17 -37.12 -14.62
N ALA A 450 15.90 -36.30 -13.86
CA ALA A 450 17.08 -35.57 -14.34
C ALA A 450 18.16 -36.47 -14.93
N ARG A 451 18.38 -37.65 -14.33
CA ARG A 451 19.32 -38.67 -14.88
C ARG A 451 18.95 -39.18 -16.25
N GLN A 452 17.65 -39.25 -16.58
CA GLN A 452 17.19 -39.69 -17.90
C GLN A 452 17.34 -38.59 -18.94
N ARG A 453 17.32 -37.32 -18.53
CA ARG A 453 17.60 -36.18 -19.41
C ARG A 453 19.08 -36.02 -19.71
N ALA A 454 19.95 -36.28 -18.73
CA ALA A 454 21.39 -36.03 -18.77
C ALA A 454 22.12 -36.47 -20.06
N PRO A 455 21.89 -37.68 -20.62
CA PRO A 455 22.61 -38.13 -21.83
C PRO A 455 22.35 -37.26 -23.07
N TRP A 456 21.23 -36.56 -23.09
CA TRP A 456 20.78 -35.74 -24.23
C TRP A 456 21.18 -34.28 -24.11
N LEU A 457 21.53 -33.82 -22.89
CA LEU A 457 21.78 -32.39 -22.61
C LEU A 457 23.03 -31.86 -23.32
N LEU A 458 24.04 -32.70 -23.50
CA LEU A 458 25.33 -32.29 -24.08
C LEU A 458 25.40 -32.49 -25.60
N GLN A 459 24.28 -32.87 -26.23
CA GLN A 459 24.17 -33.08 -27.67
C GLN A 459 23.65 -31.80 -28.36
N GLY A 460 24.10 -31.56 -29.59
CA GLY A 460 23.61 -30.45 -30.42
C GLY A 460 24.54 -29.22 -30.45
N ASP A 461 24.12 -28.22 -31.22
CA ASP A 461 24.83 -26.96 -31.39
C ASP A 461 24.60 -25.98 -30.23
N VAL A 462 25.17 -24.77 -30.32
CA VAL A 462 25.01 -23.71 -29.30
C VAL A 462 23.54 -23.40 -29.01
N ARG A 463 22.69 -23.39 -30.05
CA ARG A 463 21.28 -23.04 -29.93
C ARG A 463 20.50 -24.13 -29.22
N ALA A 464 20.74 -25.40 -29.54
CA ALA A 464 20.15 -26.54 -28.85
C ALA A 464 20.63 -26.61 -27.38
N SER A 465 21.93 -26.47 -27.12
CA SER A 465 22.49 -26.40 -25.75
C SER A 465 21.87 -25.28 -24.92
N ALA A 466 21.70 -24.08 -25.50
CA ALA A 466 21.09 -22.94 -24.82
C ALA A 466 19.62 -23.18 -24.51
N GLY A 467 18.88 -23.80 -25.44
CA GLY A 467 17.49 -24.22 -25.21
C GLY A 467 17.39 -25.25 -24.10
N LEU A 468 18.24 -26.28 -24.11
CA LEU A 468 18.26 -27.34 -23.10
C LEU A 468 18.65 -26.80 -21.71
N LEU A 469 19.54 -25.80 -21.63
CA LEU A 469 19.83 -25.10 -20.38
C LEU A 469 18.58 -24.45 -19.78
N LEU A 470 17.82 -23.71 -20.59
CA LEU A 470 16.58 -23.06 -20.11
C LEU A 470 15.50 -24.08 -19.71
N LEU A 471 15.41 -25.21 -20.42
CA LEU A 471 14.52 -26.31 -20.06
C LEU A 471 14.94 -27.01 -18.77
N GLU A 472 16.23 -27.22 -18.56
CA GLU A 472 16.75 -27.82 -17.33
C GLU A 472 16.54 -26.88 -16.12
N GLN A 473 16.68 -25.56 -16.30
CA GLN A 473 16.29 -24.57 -15.30
C GLN A 473 14.78 -24.61 -15.00
N ALA A 474 13.94 -24.83 -16.00
CA ALA A 474 12.51 -25.02 -15.79
C ALA A 474 12.20 -26.33 -15.03
N ALA A 475 12.96 -27.39 -15.28
CA ALA A 475 12.87 -28.64 -14.52
C ALA A 475 13.29 -28.44 -13.06
N GLN A 476 14.37 -27.68 -12.81
CA GLN A 476 14.82 -27.29 -11.47
C GLN A 476 13.70 -26.60 -10.68
N ARG A 477 13.09 -25.53 -11.24
CA ARG A 477 12.00 -24.80 -10.58
C ARG A 477 10.82 -25.73 -10.21
N ARG A 478 10.48 -26.68 -11.08
CA ARG A 478 9.42 -27.68 -10.81
C ARG A 478 9.83 -28.68 -9.73
N ALA A 479 11.09 -29.11 -9.69
CA ALA A 479 11.61 -29.97 -8.63
C ALA A 479 11.61 -29.24 -7.28
N GLU A 480 12.02 -27.98 -7.24
CA GLU A 480 11.99 -27.14 -6.05
C GLU A 480 10.57 -26.90 -5.52
N LEU A 481 9.57 -26.67 -6.39
CA LEU A 481 8.17 -26.58 -5.97
C LEU A 481 7.69 -27.87 -5.29
N ARG A 482 8.00 -29.04 -5.87
CA ARG A 482 7.66 -30.35 -5.27
C ARG A 482 8.39 -30.58 -3.94
N ALA A 483 9.64 -30.15 -3.85
CA ALA A 483 10.43 -30.20 -2.63
C ALA A 483 9.82 -29.33 -1.53
N ARG A 484 9.44 -28.08 -1.85
CA ARG A 484 8.75 -27.16 -0.94
C ARG A 484 7.43 -27.75 -0.44
N ASP A 485 6.62 -28.35 -1.31
CA ASP A 485 5.37 -29.00 -0.90
C ASP A 485 5.60 -30.17 0.06
N THR A 486 6.66 -30.96 -0.16
CA THR A 486 7.06 -32.04 0.75
C THR A 486 7.52 -31.52 2.10
N LEU A 487 8.41 -30.51 2.11
CA LEU A 487 8.93 -29.89 3.33
C LEU A 487 7.81 -29.24 4.13
N LYS A 488 6.90 -28.52 3.46
CA LYS A 488 5.71 -27.94 4.06
C LYS A 488 4.91 -29.01 4.81
N ARG A 489 4.58 -30.15 4.17
CA ARG A 489 3.86 -31.25 4.83
C ARG A 489 4.61 -31.82 6.04
N ARG A 490 5.94 -31.95 5.96
CA ARG A 490 6.77 -32.47 7.07
C ARG A 490 6.82 -31.50 8.25
N LEU A 491 7.08 -30.23 8.01
CA LEU A 491 7.12 -29.19 9.03
C LEU A 491 5.76 -29.05 9.74
N LEU A 492 4.67 -29.22 9.00
CA LEU A 492 3.31 -29.23 9.56
C LEU A 492 3.02 -30.45 10.43
N ALA A 493 3.58 -31.60 10.10
CA ALA A 493 3.46 -32.81 10.91
C ALA A 493 4.33 -32.77 12.18
N ALA A 494 5.33 -31.87 12.23
CA ALA A 494 6.28 -31.72 13.34
C ALA A 494 6.33 -30.27 13.85
N PRO A 495 5.25 -29.77 14.48
CA PRO A 495 5.14 -28.37 14.91
C PRO A 495 6.16 -27.94 15.97
N GLU A 496 6.66 -28.91 16.76
CA GLU A 496 7.64 -28.73 17.84
C GLU A 496 9.10 -28.96 17.38
N SER A 497 9.33 -29.25 16.10
CA SER A 497 10.71 -29.44 15.61
C SER A 497 11.47 -28.11 15.58
N GLU A 498 12.79 -28.18 15.79
CA GLU A 498 13.67 -27.00 15.72
C GLU A 498 13.54 -26.26 14.38
N ALA A 499 13.49 -27.00 13.26
CA ALA A 499 13.31 -26.42 11.93
C ALA A 499 11.96 -25.70 11.78
N THR A 500 10.88 -26.22 12.37
CA THR A 500 9.58 -25.53 12.38
C THR A 500 9.61 -24.28 13.25
N ALA A 501 10.28 -24.33 14.41
CA ALA A 501 10.46 -23.17 15.28
C ALA A 501 11.29 -22.06 14.61
N GLN A 502 12.40 -22.42 13.96
CA GLN A 502 13.24 -21.50 13.18
C GLN A 502 12.45 -20.88 12.02
N LEU A 503 11.71 -21.68 11.25
CA LEU A 503 10.85 -21.17 10.18
C LEU A 503 9.79 -20.20 10.71
N ARG A 504 9.13 -20.54 11.84
CA ARG A 504 8.14 -19.67 12.46
C ARG A 504 8.75 -18.34 12.89
N GLY A 505 9.93 -18.36 13.53
CA GLY A 505 10.66 -17.15 13.90
C GLY A 505 11.01 -16.27 12.70
N LEU A 506 11.49 -16.86 11.60
CA LEU A 506 11.77 -16.12 10.36
C LEU A 506 10.52 -15.57 9.69
N LEU A 507 9.40 -16.30 9.72
CA LEU A 507 8.12 -15.83 9.19
C LEU A 507 7.52 -14.71 10.06
N GLU A 508 7.68 -14.78 11.39
CA GLU A 508 7.28 -13.72 12.31
C GLU A 508 8.09 -12.46 12.08
N GLN A 509 9.42 -12.57 11.98
CA GLN A 509 10.32 -11.46 11.65
C GLN A 509 9.96 -10.87 10.28
N SER A 510 9.77 -11.71 9.27
CA SER A 510 9.35 -11.27 7.93
C SER A 510 7.95 -10.62 7.94
N GLY A 511 7.06 -11.10 8.80
CA GLY A 511 5.72 -10.58 9.01
C GLY A 511 5.68 -9.17 9.61
N GLN A 512 6.74 -8.74 10.31
CA GLN A 512 6.89 -7.37 10.81
C GLN A 512 7.00 -6.37 9.65
N TRP A 513 7.70 -6.71 8.57
CA TRP A 513 7.79 -5.87 7.36
C TRP A 513 6.46 -5.68 6.66
N LEU A 514 5.57 -6.64 6.83
CA LEU A 514 4.26 -6.64 6.19
C LEU A 514 3.24 -5.79 6.94
N ARG A 515 3.54 -5.43 8.19
CA ARG A 515 2.78 -4.48 9.00
C ARG A 515 3.72 -3.37 9.47
N PRO A 516 4.22 -2.54 8.53
CA PRO A 516 5.29 -1.58 8.78
C PRO A 516 4.93 -0.58 9.88
N GLY A 517 3.64 -0.29 10.07
CA GLY A 517 3.15 0.56 11.15
C GLY A 517 3.54 0.11 12.57
N ARG A 518 3.83 -1.19 12.79
CA ARG A 518 4.29 -1.70 14.10
C ARG A 518 5.76 -1.44 14.39
N LEU A 519 6.59 -1.18 13.37
CA LEU A 519 8.01 -0.84 13.57
C LEU A 519 8.19 0.49 14.29
N LEU A 520 7.14 1.32 14.29
CA LEU A 520 7.09 2.63 14.94
C LEU A 520 5.92 2.69 15.94
N ALA A 521 5.61 1.58 16.63
CA ALA A 521 4.46 1.50 17.53
C ALA A 521 4.51 2.54 18.67
N ASP A 522 5.71 2.96 19.07
CA ASP A 522 5.95 3.89 20.18
C ASP A 522 6.05 5.36 19.74
N GLY A 523 5.85 5.67 18.44
CA GLY A 523 6.12 7.01 17.90
C GLY A 523 5.21 7.44 16.73
N GLY A 524 4.64 8.63 16.86
CA GLY A 524 3.92 9.35 15.79
C GLY A 524 2.63 8.68 15.30
N TYR A 525 2.13 9.16 14.15
CA TYR A 525 0.93 8.63 13.51
C TYR A 525 0.96 8.89 11.99
N GLY A 526 0.05 8.25 11.25
CA GLY A 526 -0.07 8.40 9.80
C GLY A 526 1.14 7.90 9.02
N VAL A 527 1.45 8.51 7.88
CA VAL A 527 2.69 8.26 7.12
C VAL A 527 3.89 8.76 7.94
N PRO A 528 4.98 7.98 8.07
CA PRO A 528 6.14 8.39 8.86
C PRO A 528 6.85 9.59 8.23
N LEU A 529 7.32 10.52 9.07
CA LEU A 529 8.14 11.65 8.64
C LEU A 529 9.63 11.29 8.57
N ALA A 530 10.47 12.21 8.10
CA ALA A 530 11.89 11.95 7.83
C ALA A 530 12.65 11.30 9.01
N GLU A 531 12.47 11.80 10.23
CA GLU A 531 13.11 11.23 11.43
C GLU A 531 12.64 9.79 11.70
N GLU A 532 11.33 9.54 11.59
CA GLU A 532 10.74 8.21 11.76
C GLU A 532 11.17 7.24 10.64
N GLN A 533 11.30 7.75 9.42
CA GLN A 533 11.80 7.00 8.26
C GLN A 533 13.26 6.57 8.45
N ALA A 534 14.11 7.43 9.04
CA ALA A 534 15.50 7.09 9.33
C ALA A 534 15.60 5.93 10.36
N VAL A 535 14.75 5.96 11.39
CA VAL A 535 14.65 4.86 12.37
C VAL A 535 14.24 3.55 11.68
N VAL A 536 13.21 3.59 10.83
CA VAL A 536 12.76 2.40 10.10
C VAL A 536 13.85 1.89 9.16
N ALA A 537 14.50 2.76 8.40
CA ALA A 537 15.56 2.37 7.47
C ALA A 537 16.70 1.63 8.18
N GLY A 538 17.14 2.13 9.35
CA GLY A 538 18.14 1.46 10.18
C GLY A 538 17.69 0.09 10.68
N ALA A 539 16.46 0.00 11.21
CA ALA A 539 15.90 -1.25 11.72
C ALA A 539 15.72 -2.31 10.62
N VAL A 540 15.24 -1.91 9.45
CA VAL A 540 15.04 -2.79 8.29
C VAL A 540 16.38 -3.29 7.76
N ALA A 541 17.41 -2.42 7.67
CA ALA A 541 18.73 -2.80 7.21
C ALA A 541 19.39 -3.83 8.16
N ALA A 542 19.38 -3.56 9.46
CA ALA A 542 19.95 -4.47 10.47
C ALA A 542 19.26 -5.84 10.46
N ALA A 543 17.93 -5.84 10.38
CA ALA A 543 17.18 -7.09 10.39
C ALA A 543 17.28 -7.85 9.06
N SER A 544 17.37 -7.17 7.92
CA SER A 544 17.67 -7.81 6.62
C SER A 544 19.04 -8.48 6.63
N ALA A 545 20.06 -7.82 7.20
CA ALA A 545 21.40 -8.37 7.34
C ALA A 545 21.44 -9.66 8.19
N ALA A 546 20.53 -9.80 9.17
CA ALA A 546 20.38 -11.01 9.96
C ALA A 546 19.50 -12.08 9.28
N ALA A 547 18.42 -11.66 8.61
CA ALA A 547 17.42 -12.56 8.04
C ALA A 547 17.95 -13.32 6.81
N VAL A 548 18.68 -12.66 5.92
CA VAL A 548 19.25 -13.26 4.70
C VAL A 548 20.07 -14.52 4.99
N PRO A 549 21.14 -14.48 5.82
CA PRO A 549 21.92 -15.68 6.13
C PRO A 549 21.11 -16.74 6.89
N ALA A 550 20.13 -16.33 7.71
CA ALA A 550 19.26 -17.25 8.43
C ALA A 550 18.33 -18.04 7.48
N TRP A 551 17.73 -17.38 6.48
CA TRP A 551 16.95 -18.04 5.43
C TRP A 551 17.82 -19.00 4.60
N GLN A 552 19.03 -18.59 4.24
CA GLN A 552 19.99 -19.44 3.53
C GLN A 552 20.35 -20.70 4.34
N SER A 553 20.66 -20.54 5.63
CA SER A 553 20.96 -21.65 6.54
C SER A 553 19.78 -22.61 6.69
N LEU A 554 18.57 -22.08 6.92
CA LEU A 554 17.35 -22.91 7.01
C LEU A 554 17.12 -23.69 5.71
N ARG A 555 17.30 -23.07 4.53
CA ARG A 555 17.14 -23.77 3.25
C ARG A 555 18.12 -24.93 3.10
N GLN A 556 19.38 -24.76 3.51
CA GLN A 556 20.38 -25.83 3.49
C GLN A 556 20.00 -26.98 4.42
N GLN A 557 19.59 -26.67 5.67
CA GLN A 557 19.13 -27.67 6.63
C GLN A 557 17.91 -28.45 6.12
N LEU A 558 16.91 -27.74 5.58
CA LEU A 558 15.71 -28.35 5.03
C LEU A 558 16.00 -29.21 3.79
N ARG A 559 16.98 -28.84 2.94
CA ARG A 559 17.39 -29.67 1.79
C ARG A 559 17.88 -31.04 2.24
N VAL A 560 18.64 -31.13 3.35
CA VAL A 560 19.09 -32.40 3.93
C VAL A 560 17.92 -33.26 4.44
N GLN A 561 16.81 -32.63 4.86
CA GLN A 561 15.63 -33.32 5.33
C GLN A 561 14.68 -33.79 4.22
N LEU A 562 14.91 -33.49 2.94
CA LEU A 562 14.07 -33.98 1.85
C LEU A 562 14.16 -35.51 1.68
N PRO A 563 13.15 -36.21 1.16
CA PRO A 563 13.30 -37.62 0.78
C PRO A 563 14.51 -37.84 -0.14
N ALA A 564 15.23 -38.96 0.03
CA ALA A 564 16.47 -39.24 -0.70
C ALA A 564 16.30 -39.08 -2.22
N GLY A 565 15.20 -39.58 -2.80
CA GLY A 565 14.92 -39.44 -4.22
C GLY A 565 14.72 -37.99 -4.69
N GLN A 566 14.14 -37.11 -3.86
CA GLN A 566 13.98 -35.69 -4.20
C GLN A 566 15.30 -34.92 -4.06
N ARG A 567 16.14 -35.26 -3.06
CA ARG A 567 17.49 -34.70 -2.94
C ARG A 567 18.33 -35.07 -4.16
N GLN A 568 18.35 -36.36 -4.49
CA GLN A 568 19.09 -36.87 -5.62
C GLN A 568 18.65 -36.23 -6.94
N GLU A 569 17.35 -36.08 -7.17
CA GLU A 569 16.84 -35.39 -8.36
C GLU A 569 17.34 -33.93 -8.43
N LEU A 570 17.36 -33.19 -7.31
CA LEU A 570 17.89 -31.82 -7.30
C LEU A 570 19.40 -31.79 -7.56
N ASP A 571 20.16 -32.70 -6.95
CA ASP A 571 21.61 -32.80 -7.15
C ASP A 571 21.96 -33.17 -8.61
N ASP A 572 21.19 -34.07 -9.22
CA ASP A 572 21.33 -34.46 -10.62
C ASP A 572 21.00 -33.29 -11.57
N ILE A 573 19.98 -32.47 -11.25
CA ILE A 573 19.66 -31.25 -12.00
C ILE A 573 20.80 -30.23 -11.89
N ASP A 574 21.33 -30.02 -10.68
CA ASP A 574 22.44 -29.08 -10.47
C ASP A 574 23.69 -29.51 -11.27
N ALA A 575 23.97 -30.82 -11.32
CA ALA A 575 25.04 -31.38 -12.16
C ALA A 575 24.78 -31.18 -13.66
N ASN A 576 23.55 -31.43 -14.12
CA ASN A 576 23.13 -31.19 -15.49
C ASN A 576 23.32 -29.72 -15.91
N LEU A 577 22.89 -28.78 -15.06
CA LEU A 577 23.04 -27.35 -15.30
C LEU A 577 24.52 -26.92 -15.37
N ALA A 578 25.36 -27.46 -14.49
CA ALA A 578 26.80 -27.19 -14.51
C ALA A 578 27.45 -27.70 -15.82
N ALA A 579 27.11 -28.92 -16.24
CA ALA A 579 27.62 -29.51 -17.47
C ALA A 579 27.18 -28.72 -18.73
N LEU A 580 25.91 -28.31 -18.80
CA LEU A 580 25.39 -27.44 -19.87
C LEU A 580 26.07 -26.07 -19.89
N GLY A 581 26.27 -25.45 -18.72
CA GLY A 581 26.97 -24.17 -18.61
C GLY A 581 28.43 -24.25 -19.02
N GLN A 582 29.12 -25.35 -18.72
CA GLN A 582 30.47 -25.61 -19.24
C GLN A 582 30.45 -25.80 -20.77
N ARG A 583 29.57 -26.65 -21.28
CA ARG A 583 29.44 -26.92 -22.72
C ARG A 583 29.20 -25.65 -23.53
N LEU A 584 28.32 -24.78 -23.08
CA LEU A 584 28.06 -23.50 -23.76
C LEU A 584 29.28 -22.59 -23.79
N ARG A 585 30.07 -22.55 -22.71
CA ARG A 585 31.33 -21.79 -22.68
C ARG A 585 32.35 -22.36 -23.66
N GLU A 586 32.47 -23.69 -23.76
CA GLU A 586 33.33 -24.36 -24.73
C GLU A 586 32.88 -24.10 -26.18
N GLN A 587 31.58 -24.20 -26.46
CA GLN A 587 31.04 -23.94 -27.80
C GLN A 587 31.17 -22.46 -28.20
N ALA A 588 31.07 -21.53 -27.24
CA ALA A 588 31.28 -20.10 -27.49
C ALA A 588 32.77 -19.73 -27.69
N ALA A 589 33.69 -20.51 -27.11
CA ALA A 589 35.12 -20.34 -27.28
C ALA A 589 35.67 -20.97 -28.57
N ALA A 590 34.90 -21.87 -29.22
CA ALA A 590 35.28 -22.47 -30.49
C ALA A 590 35.16 -21.44 -31.63
N PRO A 591 36.18 -21.29 -32.50
CA PRO A 591 36.10 -20.38 -33.64
C PRO A 591 34.97 -20.81 -34.58
N VAL A 592 34.18 -19.83 -35.05
CA VAL A 592 33.11 -20.06 -36.05
C VAL A 592 33.77 -20.56 -37.33
N ALA A 593 33.71 -21.86 -37.58
CA ALA A 593 34.19 -22.43 -38.83
C ALA A 593 33.22 -22.04 -39.96
N GLY A 594 33.69 -21.15 -40.85
CA GLY A 594 33.13 -20.99 -42.20
C GLY A 594 32.33 -19.71 -42.46
N VAL A 595 33.03 -18.59 -42.64
CA VAL A 595 32.71 -17.66 -43.73
C VAL A 595 33.99 -17.53 -44.56
N ALA A 596 34.15 -18.43 -45.52
CA ALA A 596 35.02 -18.15 -46.65
C ALA A 596 34.27 -17.13 -47.52
N VAL A 597 34.75 -15.89 -47.51
CA VAL A 597 34.29 -14.84 -48.44
C VAL A 597 34.98 -15.12 -49.78
N PRO A 598 34.23 -15.33 -50.88
CA PRO A 598 34.81 -15.26 -52.22
C PRO A 598 35.22 -13.84 -52.60
#